data_AF-A0A914NVA7-F1
#
_entry.id   AF-A0A914NVA7-F1
#
_cell.length_a   1.000
_cell.length_b   1.000
_cell.length_c   1.000
_cell.angle_alpha   90.00
_cell.angle_beta   90.00
_cell.angle_gamma   90.00
#
_symmetry.space_group_name_H-M   'P 1'
#
loop_
_entity.id
_entity.type
_entity.pdbx_description
1 polymer ?
#
loop_
_entity_poly.entity_id
_entity_poly.type
_entity_poly.pdbx_seq_one_letter_code
_entity_poly.pdbx_strand_id
1 'polypeptide(L)'
;MNGVFYILNLLLFNIYSIFLFIVNVQATISKDFSNFLIKEYGEEVEKLIARRDLGFGGSFGGGQENEGNNRISKRRPIIFVHGLTNVAGTYEYIRRYFLTKGYNNSELYATTYSYGVKKFLKDKMECRHITQVNFIN
;
A
#
# COMPACT_ATOMS: atom_id res chain seq x y z
N MET A 1 -3.32 40.17 -29.96
CA MET A 1 -4.29 39.22 -29.36
C MET A 1 -3.86 37.76 -29.45
N ASN A 2 -3.08 37.34 -30.46
CA ASN A 2 -2.72 35.92 -30.64
C ASN A 2 -1.68 35.39 -29.63
N GLY A 3 -0.74 36.22 -29.16
CA GLY A 3 0.30 35.79 -28.22
C GLY A 3 -0.23 35.44 -26.81
N VAL A 4 -1.17 36.24 -26.29
CA VAL A 4 -1.81 35.99 -24.99
C VAL A 4 -2.64 34.71 -25.02
N PHE A 5 -3.33 34.45 -26.14
CA PHE A 5 -4.11 33.23 -26.35
C PHE A 5 -3.22 31.99 -26.40
N TYR A 6 -2.04 32.08 -27.03
CA TYR A 6 -1.08 30.97 -27.09
C TYR A 6 -0.51 30.63 -25.70
N ILE A 7 -0.13 31.64 -24.91
CA ILE A 7 0.39 31.46 -23.55
C ILE A 7 -0.67 30.81 -22.65
N LEU A 8 -1.94 31.24 -22.75
CA LEU A 8 -3.02 30.67 -21.97
C LEU A 8 -3.26 29.18 -22.30
N ASN A 9 -3.26 28.82 -23.60
CA ASN A 9 -3.41 27.42 -24.02
C ASN A 9 -2.23 26.54 -23.57
N LEU A 10 -1.01 27.07 -23.60
CA LEU A 10 0.17 26.34 -23.12
C LEU A 10 0.09 26.08 -21.61
N LEU A 11 -0.37 27.06 -20.81
CA LEU A 11 -0.57 26.89 -19.37
C LEU A 11 -1.66 25.86 -19.05
N LEU A 12 -2.79 25.91 -19.77
CA LEU A 12 -3.88 24.93 -19.60
C LEU A 12 -3.43 23.51 -19.94
N PHE A 13 -2.65 23.34 -21.01
CA PHE A 13 -2.07 22.03 -21.38
C PHE A 13 -1.13 21.51 -20.30
N ASN A 14 -0.23 22.35 -19.77
CA ASN A 14 0.69 21.95 -18.70
C ASN A 14 -0.04 21.58 -17.41
N ILE A 15 -1.06 22.34 -17.01
CA ILE A 15 -1.89 22.02 -15.83
C ILE A 15 -2.63 20.70 -16.03
N TYR A 16 -3.18 20.46 -17.22
CA TYR A 16 -3.85 19.20 -17.56
C TYR A 16 -2.88 18.01 -17.55
N SER A 17 -1.67 18.17 -18.11
CA SER A 17 -0.63 17.14 -18.08
C SER A 17 -0.17 16.84 -16.64
N ILE A 18 0.04 17.86 -15.80
CA ILE A 18 0.40 17.68 -14.39
C ILE A 18 -0.73 16.95 -13.63
N PHE A 19 -1.98 17.33 -13.87
CA PHE A 19 -3.14 16.66 -13.28
C PHE A 19 -3.19 15.17 -13.67
N LEU A 20 -3.01 14.84 -14.95
CA LEU A 20 -2.97 13.46 -15.44
C LEU A 20 -1.84 12.62 -14.83
N PHE A 21 -0.67 13.22 -14.56
CA PHE A 21 0.45 12.52 -13.93
C PHE A 21 0.19 12.19 -12.45
N ILE A 22 -0.53 13.05 -11.72
CA ILE A 22 -0.81 12.83 -10.29
C ILE A 22 -1.82 11.68 -10.09
N VAL A 23 -2.75 11.46 -11.02
CA VAL A 23 -3.81 10.45 -10.84
C VAL A 23 -3.32 8.99 -10.95
N ASN A 24 -2.12 8.76 -11.49
CA ASN A 24 -1.68 7.41 -11.90
C ASN A 24 -0.59 6.77 -11.05
N VAL A 25 -0.10 7.43 -9.99
CA VAL A 25 0.90 6.85 -9.08
C VAL A 25 0.26 6.53 -7.74
N GLN A 26 -0.57 5.49 -7.71
CA GLN A 26 -1.04 4.96 -6.45
C GLN A 26 -0.05 3.92 -5.94
N ALA A 27 0.63 4.22 -4.82
CA ALA A 27 1.43 3.25 -4.10
C ALA A 27 0.48 2.21 -3.47
N THR A 28 0.28 1.09 -4.18
CA THR A 28 -0.56 -0.04 -3.77
C THR A 28 0.17 -1.36 -4.03
N ILE A 29 -0.43 -2.50 -3.68
CA ILE A 29 0.05 -3.81 -4.09
C ILE A 29 0.13 -3.95 -5.62
N SER A 30 1.06 -4.78 -6.12
CA SER A 30 1.23 -5.04 -7.55
C SER A 30 -0.04 -5.64 -8.18
N LYS A 31 -0.22 -5.44 -9.49
CA LYS A 31 -1.33 -6.03 -10.25
C LYS A 31 -1.29 -7.55 -10.26
N ASP A 32 -0.12 -8.16 -10.37
CA ASP A 32 0.00 -9.63 -10.35
C ASP A 32 -0.45 -10.20 -9.00
N PHE A 33 -0.06 -9.56 -7.89
CA PHE A 33 -0.50 -9.98 -6.56
C PHE A 33 -1.99 -9.70 -6.34
N SER A 34 -2.51 -8.58 -6.82
CA SER A 34 -3.93 -8.28 -6.84
C SER A 34 -4.73 -9.36 -7.60
N ASN A 35 -4.30 -9.73 -8.81
CA ASN A 35 -4.92 -10.78 -9.60
C ASN A 35 -4.89 -12.15 -8.89
N PHE A 36 -3.77 -12.48 -8.24
CA PHE A 36 -3.66 -13.68 -7.41
C PHE A 36 -4.68 -13.65 -6.26
N LEU A 37 -4.79 -12.54 -5.54
CA LEU A 37 -5.75 -12.40 -4.44
C LEU A 37 -7.20 -12.56 -4.92
N ILE A 38 -7.55 -11.94 -6.05
CA ILE A 38 -8.88 -12.08 -6.65
C ILE A 38 -9.16 -13.52 -7.03
N LYS A 39 -8.21 -14.16 -7.71
CA LYS A 39 -8.35 -15.53 -8.22
C LYS A 39 -8.52 -16.56 -7.09
N GLU A 40 -7.76 -16.43 -6.01
CA GLU A 40 -7.69 -17.44 -4.96
C GLU A 40 -8.62 -17.13 -3.77
N TYR A 41 -8.92 -15.86 -3.50
CA TYR A 41 -9.66 -15.42 -2.31
C TYR A 41 -10.84 -14.49 -2.60
N GLY A 42 -11.01 -14.01 -3.84
CA GLY A 42 -12.09 -13.12 -4.26
C GLY A 42 -11.79 -11.63 -4.12
N GLU A 43 -12.61 -10.80 -4.79
CA GLU A 43 -12.44 -9.35 -4.86
C GLU A 43 -12.51 -8.65 -3.49
N GLU A 44 -13.35 -9.13 -2.58
CA GLU A 44 -13.48 -8.54 -1.25
C GLU A 44 -12.19 -8.68 -0.43
N VAL A 45 -11.51 -9.83 -0.50
CA VAL A 45 -10.22 -10.04 0.16
C VAL A 45 -9.14 -9.17 -0.49
N GLU A 46 -9.13 -9.08 -1.82
CA GLU A 46 -8.20 -8.19 -2.51
C GLU A 46 -8.36 -6.74 -2.06
N LYS A 47 -9.60 -6.25 -1.99
CA LYS A 47 -9.90 -4.88 -1.59
C LYS A 47 -9.49 -4.61 -0.14
N LEU A 48 -9.75 -5.57 0.76
CA LEU A 48 -9.32 -5.52 2.16
C LEU A 48 -7.79 -5.45 2.29
N ILE A 49 -7.06 -6.18 1.45
CA ILE A 49 -5.59 -6.19 1.47
C ILE A 49 -5.00 -4.97 0.77
N ALA A 50 -5.50 -4.56 -0.39
CA ALA A 50 -4.92 -3.49 -1.21
C ALA A 50 -5.10 -2.11 -0.57
N ARG A 51 -6.21 -1.90 0.16
CA ARG A 51 -6.52 -0.63 0.85
C ARG A 51 -6.33 0.60 -0.02
N ARG A 52 -6.75 0.50 -1.29
CA ARG A 52 -6.68 1.60 -2.26
C ARG A 52 -7.47 2.83 -1.82
N ASP A 53 -8.46 2.65 -0.94
CA ASP A 53 -9.23 3.72 -0.30
C ASP A 53 -8.37 4.68 0.54
N LEU A 54 -7.16 4.28 0.94
CA LEU A 54 -6.27 5.07 1.79
C LEU A 54 -5.16 5.82 1.04
N GLY A 55 -5.09 5.72 -0.29
CA GLY A 55 -4.01 6.32 -1.09
C GLY A 55 -2.62 5.91 -0.56
N PHE A 56 -1.74 6.89 -0.29
CA PHE A 56 -0.39 6.64 0.25
C PHE A 56 -0.37 5.94 1.62
N GLY A 57 -1.46 5.97 2.38
CA GLY A 57 -1.60 5.23 3.64
C GLY A 57 -2.04 3.78 3.46
N GLY A 58 -2.29 3.37 2.22
CA GLY A 58 -2.68 2.01 1.87
C GLY A 58 -1.51 1.03 1.91
N SER A 59 -1.64 -0.03 1.14
CA SER A 59 -0.77 -1.21 1.21
C SER A 59 0.38 -1.14 0.20
N PHE A 60 1.40 -1.97 0.37
CA PHE A 60 2.45 -2.16 -0.63
C PHE A 60 2.93 -3.62 -0.67
N GLY A 61 3.57 -3.99 -1.78
CA GLY A 61 4.19 -5.31 -1.98
C GLY A 61 3.69 -6.01 -3.24
N GLY A 62 4.06 -7.28 -3.40
CA GLY A 62 3.65 -8.09 -4.56
C GLY A 62 4.60 -8.02 -5.77
N GLY A 63 5.76 -7.37 -5.65
CA GLY A 63 6.75 -7.29 -6.72
C GLY A 63 6.49 -6.20 -7.76
N GLN A 64 7.36 -6.15 -8.77
CA GLN A 64 7.16 -5.28 -9.95
C GLN A 64 6.24 -5.95 -10.97
N GLU A 65 5.43 -5.17 -11.67
CA GLU A 65 4.74 -5.65 -12.87
C GLU A 65 5.78 -6.04 -13.94
N ASN A 66 5.62 -7.19 -14.59
CA ASN A 66 6.39 -7.66 -15.76
C ASN A 66 7.76 -8.33 -15.55
N GLU A 67 8.20 -8.65 -14.33
CA GLU A 67 9.45 -9.39 -14.15
C GLU A 67 9.32 -10.92 -14.36
N GLY A 68 8.16 -11.39 -14.84
CA GLY A 68 7.93 -12.79 -15.25
C GLY A 68 8.05 -13.82 -14.13
N ASN A 69 7.89 -15.10 -14.48
CA ASN A 69 7.81 -16.26 -13.57
C ASN A 69 9.13 -16.57 -12.81
N ASN A 70 10.15 -15.73 -12.92
CA ASN A 70 11.52 -16.05 -12.52
C ASN A 70 11.90 -15.52 -11.11
N ARG A 71 10.93 -15.45 -10.19
CA ARG A 71 11.01 -14.55 -9.01
C ARG A 71 10.63 -15.19 -7.68
N ILE A 72 10.80 -16.50 -7.50
CA ILE A 72 10.78 -17.03 -6.13
C ILE A 72 11.99 -16.42 -5.42
N SER A 73 11.73 -15.41 -4.59
CA SER A 73 12.76 -14.81 -3.76
C SER A 73 13.45 -15.92 -2.95
N LYS A 74 14.78 -15.89 -2.93
CA LYS A 74 15.58 -16.77 -2.07
C LYS A 74 15.59 -16.29 -0.62
N ARG A 75 15.01 -15.13 -0.33
CA ARG A 75 14.93 -14.52 1.00
C ARG A 75 13.56 -14.76 1.60
N ARG A 76 13.49 -14.77 2.93
CA ARG A 76 12.21 -14.78 3.63
C ARG A 76 11.51 -13.43 3.40
N PRO A 77 10.22 -13.41 3.03
CA PRO A 77 9.47 -12.18 2.91
C PRO A 77 9.32 -11.52 4.29
N ILE A 78 9.28 -10.19 4.27
CA ILE A 78 9.09 -9.34 5.45
C ILE A 78 7.70 -8.71 5.34
N ILE A 79 6.91 -8.88 6.39
CA ILE A 79 5.59 -8.27 6.53
C ILE A 79 5.70 -7.20 7.61
N PHE A 80 5.48 -5.94 7.25
CA PHE A 80 5.41 -4.83 8.19
C PHE A 80 4.00 -4.74 8.78
N VAL A 81 3.92 -4.83 10.10
CA VAL A 81 2.67 -4.73 10.84
C VAL A 81 2.66 -3.41 11.58
N HIS A 82 1.69 -2.56 11.27
CA HIS A 82 1.57 -1.25 11.90
C HIS A 82 0.91 -1.33 13.27
N GLY A 83 1.23 -0.39 14.16
CA GLY A 83 0.52 -0.20 15.44
C GLY A 83 -0.76 0.63 15.30
N LEU A 84 -1.42 0.89 16.44
CA LEU A 84 -2.73 1.57 16.52
C LEU A 84 -2.78 2.93 15.81
N THR A 85 -1.74 3.75 15.96
CA THR A 85 -1.68 5.13 15.45
C THR A 85 -1.07 5.24 14.05
N ASN A 86 -0.68 4.11 13.45
CA ASN A 86 0.07 4.06 12.21
C ASN A 86 -0.75 3.40 11.10
N VAL A 87 -0.25 3.47 9.88
CA VAL A 87 -0.78 2.79 8.69
C VAL A 87 0.38 2.15 7.93
N ALA A 88 0.13 1.23 7.00
CA ALA A 88 1.19 0.58 6.22
C ALA A 88 2.13 1.59 5.56
N GLY A 89 1.60 2.66 4.96
CA GLY A 89 2.40 3.75 4.38
C GLY A 89 3.41 4.41 5.33
N THR A 90 3.19 4.38 6.65
CA THR A 90 4.17 4.91 7.62
C THR A 90 5.49 4.15 7.62
N TYR A 91 5.51 2.90 7.14
CA TYR A 91 6.69 2.04 7.08
C TYR A 91 7.47 2.17 5.77
N GLU A 92 7.09 3.09 4.87
CA GLU A 92 7.79 3.30 3.59
C GLU A 92 9.28 3.62 3.80
N TYR A 93 9.65 4.38 4.83
CA TYR A 93 11.06 4.65 5.12
C TYR A 93 11.84 3.38 5.51
N ILE A 94 11.20 2.45 6.24
CA ILE A 94 11.79 1.16 6.61
C ILE A 94 11.89 0.28 5.36
N ARG A 95 10.85 0.24 4.53
CA ARG A 95 10.86 -0.47 3.24
C ARG A 95 12.03 0.02 2.38
N ARG A 96 12.22 1.34 2.24
CA ARG A 96 13.35 1.92 1.49
C ARG A 96 14.70 1.47 2.05
N TYR A 97 14.86 1.40 3.37
CA TYR A 97 16.06 0.84 3.97
C TYR A 97 16.33 -0.60 3.51
N PHE A 98 15.32 -1.49 3.55
CA PHE A 98 15.49 -2.87 3.07
C PHE A 98 15.81 -2.94 1.57
N LEU A 99 15.18 -2.09 0.75
CA LEU A 99 15.51 -1.97 -0.68
C LEU A 99 16.99 -1.61 -0.88
N THR A 100 17.57 -0.70 -0.07
CA THR A 100 19.01 -0.41 -0.12
C THR A 100 19.91 -1.59 0.28
N LYS A 101 19.36 -2.59 0.97
CA LYS A 101 20.05 -3.84 1.35
C LYS A 101 19.82 -4.98 0.35
N GLY A 102 19.35 -4.65 -0.85
CA GLY A 102 19.13 -5.59 -1.93
C GLY A 102 17.88 -6.45 -1.73
N TYR A 103 16.95 -6.04 -0.86
CA TYR A 103 15.60 -6.58 -0.93
C TYR A 103 14.86 -6.00 -2.13
N ASN A 104 13.82 -6.68 -2.58
CA ASN A 104 12.95 -6.21 -3.66
C ASN A 104 11.47 -6.17 -3.23
N ASN A 105 10.63 -5.58 -4.07
CA ASN A 105 9.21 -5.40 -3.78
C ASN A 105 8.42 -6.73 -3.71
N SER A 106 8.99 -7.85 -4.17
CA SER A 106 8.42 -9.20 -4.02
C SER A 106 8.77 -9.81 -2.66
N GLU A 107 9.46 -9.07 -1.79
CA GLU A 107 9.89 -9.53 -0.47
C GLU A 107 9.39 -8.63 0.65
N LEU A 108 8.80 -7.48 0.33
CA LEU A 108 8.45 -6.44 1.28
C LEU A 108 6.96 -6.14 1.17
N TYR A 109 6.21 -6.41 2.24
CA TYR A 109 4.74 -6.36 2.24
C TYR A 109 4.20 -5.59 3.42
N ALA A 110 3.14 -4.83 3.23
CA ALA A 110 2.37 -4.25 4.32
C ALA A 110 0.92 -4.02 3.87
N THR A 111 -0.02 -4.19 4.81
CA THR A 111 -1.42 -3.78 4.62
C THR A 111 -1.91 -3.01 5.83
N THR A 112 -2.77 -2.02 5.59
CA THR A 112 -3.43 -1.29 6.67
C THR A 112 -4.66 -2.08 7.12
N TYR A 113 -4.57 -2.82 8.21
CA TYR A 113 -5.68 -3.66 8.70
C TYR A 113 -6.74 -2.83 9.47
N SER A 114 -6.37 -1.65 9.96
CA SER A 114 -7.29 -0.71 10.64
C SER A 114 -6.90 0.73 10.36
N TYR A 115 -7.87 1.61 10.10
CA TYR A 115 -7.63 3.03 9.82
C TYR A 115 -8.16 3.89 10.97
N GLY A 116 -7.27 4.58 11.70
CA GLY A 116 -7.53 4.77 13.13
C GLY A 116 -7.22 6.08 13.82
N VAL A 117 -6.70 7.16 13.21
CA VAL A 117 -6.58 8.44 13.96
C VAL A 117 -7.95 8.96 14.43
N LYS A 118 -9.03 8.65 13.70
CA LYS A 118 -10.41 8.97 14.11
C LYS A 118 -11.06 7.92 15.02
N LYS A 119 -10.43 6.76 15.24
CA LYS A 119 -11.00 5.64 16.01
C LYS A 119 -10.23 5.28 17.27
N PHE A 120 -8.96 5.68 17.44
CA PHE A 120 -8.18 5.33 18.63
C PHE A 120 -8.84 5.81 19.94
N LEU A 121 -9.45 7.01 19.94
CA LEU A 121 -10.19 7.52 21.10
C LEU A 121 -11.47 6.72 21.41
N LYS A 122 -11.94 5.90 20.48
CA LYS A 122 -13.15 5.06 20.58
C LYS A 122 -12.85 3.57 20.58
N ASP A 123 -11.60 3.16 20.36
CA ASP A 123 -11.18 1.76 20.45
C ASP A 123 -11.13 1.38 21.92
N LYS A 124 -12.18 0.67 22.36
CA LYS A 124 -12.22 0.06 23.68
C LYS A 124 -11.63 -1.34 23.59
N MET A 125 -10.92 -1.74 24.64
CA MET A 125 -10.53 -3.12 24.83
C MET A 125 -11.80 -3.96 25.06
N GLU A 126 -12.15 -4.81 24.11
CA GLU A 126 -13.26 -5.75 24.21
C GLU A 126 -12.73 -7.12 24.62
N CYS A 127 -13.55 -7.93 25.31
CA CYS A 127 -13.13 -9.26 25.76
C CYS A 127 -12.65 -10.17 24.62
N ARG A 128 -13.21 -10.00 23.41
CA ARG A 128 -12.77 -10.74 22.21
C ARG A 128 -11.35 -10.40 21.75
N HIS A 129 -10.77 -9.29 22.21
CA HIS A 129 -9.39 -8.89 21.91
C HIS A 129 -8.39 -9.47 22.92
N ILE A 130 -8.87 -10.07 24.03
CA ILE A 130 -8.03 -10.62 25.09
C ILE A 130 -8.03 -12.14 24.98
N THR A 131 -6.89 -12.72 24.61
CA THR A 131 -6.69 -14.16 24.74
C THR A 131 -6.28 -14.46 26.18
N GLN A 132 -7.12 -15.15 26.94
CA GLN A 132 -6.74 -15.64 28.26
C GLN A 132 -5.73 -16.78 28.11
N VAL A 133 -4.45 -16.50 28.39
CA VAL A 133 -3.40 -17.52 28.44
C VAL A 133 -3.39 -18.09 29.85
N ASN A 134 -4.00 -19.25 30.05
CA ASN A 134 -3.91 -19.99 31.31
C ASN A 134 -2.58 -20.73 31.35
N PHE A 135 -1.65 -20.26 32.19
CA PHE A 135 -0.49 -21.06 32.58
C PHE A 135 -0.97 -22.07 33.62
N ILE A 136 -1.09 -23.33 33.22
CA ILE A 136 -1.30 -24.44 34.13
C ILE A 136 0.04 -24.68 34.83
N ASN A 137 0.09 -24.40 36.14
CA ASN A 137 1.17 -24.85 37.04
C ASN A 137 0.84 -26.25 37.56
#